data_AF-A0A956YRF8-F1
#
_entry.id   AF-A0A956YRF8-F1
#
_cell.length_a   1.000
_cell.length_b   1.000
_cell.length_c   1.000
_cell.angle_alpha   90.00
_cell.angle_beta   90.00
_cell.angle_gamma   90.00
#
_symmetry.space_group_name_H-M   'P 1'
#
loop_
_entity.id
_entity.type
_entity.pdbx_description
1 polymer ?
#
loop_
_entity_poly.entity_id
_entity_poly.type
_entity_poly.pdbx_seq_one_letter_code
_entity_poly.pdbx_strand_id
1 'polypeptide(L)'
;MSEVRVLVGTRKGAFILRSDEQRKDWTVEGPLFPGWEIFHITGTPSDPKRLYASQSGGWFGQLIQRSDDGGKTWETVGNEFTYDGVPGTHQWYDGSQHPWEF
;
A
#
# COMPACT_ATOMS: atom_id res chain seq x y z
N MET A 1 -18.43 0.12 21.80
CA MET A 1 -18.41 -1.31 21.41
C MET A 1 -17.09 -1.55 20.70
N SER A 2 -16.32 -2.56 21.08
CA SER A 2 -15.12 -2.90 20.31
C SER A 2 -15.49 -3.63 19.02
N GLU A 3 -14.66 -3.47 18.00
CA GLU A 3 -14.85 -4.05 16.67
C GLU A 3 -13.85 -5.19 16.47
N VAL A 4 -14.31 -6.30 15.89
CA VAL A 4 -13.47 -7.40 15.42
C VAL A 4 -13.32 -7.29 13.91
N ARG A 5 -12.08 -7.33 13.44
CA ARG A 5 -11.75 -7.40 12.01
C ARG A 5 -11.04 -8.69 11.67
N VAL A 6 -11.41 -9.29 10.54
CA VAL A 6 -10.62 -10.33 9.87
C VAL A 6 -10.12 -9.74 8.56
N LEU A 7 -8.80 -9.70 8.41
CA LEU A 7 -8.11 -9.18 7.23
C LEU A 7 -7.78 -10.36 6.32
N VAL A 8 -8.31 -10.35 5.10
CA VAL A 8 -8.22 -11.50 4.18
C VAL A 8 -7.45 -11.09 2.95
N GLY A 9 -6.31 -11.75 2.70
CA GLY A 9 -5.57 -11.66 1.44
C GLY A 9 -5.88 -12.85 0.54
N THR A 10 -6.10 -12.61 -0.76
CA THR A 10 -6.36 -13.65 -1.75
C THR A 10 -5.54 -13.42 -3.01
N ARG A 11 -5.55 -14.38 -3.95
CA ARG A 11 -4.98 -14.19 -5.30
C ARG A 11 -5.77 -13.21 -6.18
N LYS A 12 -6.90 -12.69 -5.72
CA LYS A 12 -7.81 -11.84 -6.52
C LYS A 12 -8.18 -10.51 -5.84
N GLY A 13 -7.52 -10.19 -4.74
CA GLY A 13 -7.71 -8.97 -3.97
C GLY A 13 -7.72 -9.23 -2.46
N ALA A 14 -7.99 -8.18 -1.70
CA ALA A 14 -8.20 -8.25 -0.25
C ALA A 14 -9.66 -7.99 0.13
N PHE A 15 -10.03 -8.48 1.31
CA PHE A 15 -11.31 -8.21 1.93
C PHE A 15 -11.10 -7.90 3.41
N ILE A 16 -11.98 -7.06 3.97
CA ILE A 16 -12.04 -6.83 5.41
C ILE A 16 -13.42 -7.21 5.89
N LEU A 17 -13.46 -8.19 6.79
CA LEU A 17 -14.69 -8.64 7.43
C LEU A 17 -14.78 -7.98 8.79
N ARG A 18 -15.93 -7.36 9.09
CA ARG A 18 -16.19 -6.63 10.34
C ARG A 18 -17.35 -7.25 11.10
N SER A 19 -17.18 -7.37 12.41
CA SER A 19 -18.23 -7.76 13.34
C SER A 19 -18.04 -7.06 14.69
N ASP A 20 -19.06 -7.12 15.53
CA ASP A 20 -18.94 -6.78 16.94
C ASP A 20 -18.25 -7.92 17.72
N GLU A 21 -18.16 -7.77 19.03
CA GLU A 21 -17.58 -8.78 19.93
C GLU A 21 -18.32 -10.12 19.91
N GLN A 22 -19.60 -10.14 19.50
CA GLN A 22 -20.39 -11.37 19.43
C GLN A 22 -20.04 -12.21 18.22
N ARG A 23 -19.44 -11.62 17.17
CA ARG A 23 -18.96 -12.32 15.97
C ARG A 23 -20.04 -13.11 15.22
N LYS A 24 -21.30 -12.68 15.31
CA LYS A 24 -22.45 -13.36 14.71
C LYS A 24 -22.77 -12.82 13.32
N ASP A 25 -22.89 -11.51 13.20
CA ASP A 25 -23.20 -10.82 11.96
C ASP A 25 -21.93 -10.18 11.40
N TRP A 26 -21.64 -10.42 10.13
CA TRP A 26 -20.42 -9.95 9.48
C TRP A 26 -20.73 -9.08 8.28
N THR A 27 -20.11 -7.90 8.23
CA THR A 27 -20.08 -7.06 7.03
C THR A 27 -18.80 -7.37 6.25
N VAL A 28 -18.90 -7.55 4.94
CA VAL A 28 -17.76 -7.82 4.06
C VAL A 28 -17.47 -6.59 3.20
N GLU A 29 -16.26 -6.05 3.31
CA GLU A 29 -15.78 -4.97 2.45
C GLU A 29 -14.75 -5.49 1.44
N GLY A 30 -14.90 -5.08 0.18
CA GLY A 30 -14.01 -5.44 -0.92
C GLY A 30 -14.77 -5.73 -2.22
N PRO A 31 -14.08 -6.24 -3.26
CA PRO A 31 -12.64 -6.50 -3.27
C PRO A 31 -11.82 -5.21 -3.24
N LEU A 32 -10.88 -5.14 -2.30
CA LEU A 32 -9.79 -4.17 -2.32
C LEU A 32 -8.72 -4.70 -3.29
N PHE A 33 -8.08 -3.82 -4.05
CA PHE A 33 -7.06 -4.20 -5.05
C PHE A 33 -7.55 -5.30 -6.03
N PRO A 34 -8.67 -5.11 -6.73
CA PRO A 34 -9.30 -6.17 -7.52
C PRO A 34 -8.35 -6.73 -8.59
N GLY A 35 -8.19 -8.06 -8.59
CA GLY A 35 -7.33 -8.76 -9.54
C GLY A 35 -5.85 -8.83 -9.17
N TRP A 36 -5.42 -8.15 -8.11
CA TRP A 36 -4.06 -8.22 -7.59
C TRP A 36 -3.94 -9.28 -6.50
N GLU A 37 -2.78 -9.91 -6.38
CA GLU A 37 -2.52 -10.89 -5.32
C GLU A 37 -2.16 -10.17 -4.03
N ILE A 38 -2.81 -10.53 -2.93
CA ILE A 38 -2.50 -10.03 -1.59
C ILE A 38 -1.95 -11.19 -0.77
N PHE A 39 -0.62 -11.21 -0.60
CA PHE A 39 0.06 -12.27 0.16
C PHE A 39 -0.19 -12.16 1.66
N HIS A 40 -0.27 -10.94 2.19
CA HIS A 40 -0.51 -10.67 3.60
C HIS A 40 -1.18 -9.30 3.77
N ILE A 41 -2.03 -9.18 4.79
CA ILE A 41 -2.63 -7.94 5.23
C ILE A 41 -2.66 -7.95 6.76
N THR A 42 -2.19 -6.87 7.39
CA THR A 42 -2.01 -6.81 8.84
C THR A 42 -2.38 -5.44 9.40
N GLY A 43 -2.82 -5.43 10.66
CA GLY A 43 -3.03 -4.20 11.43
C GLY A 43 -1.84 -3.87 12.33
N THR A 44 -1.82 -2.65 12.84
CA THR A 44 -0.76 -2.19 13.75
C THR A 44 -1.28 -2.18 15.21
N PRO A 45 -0.56 -2.76 16.18
CA PRO A 45 -0.98 -2.74 17.59
C PRO A 45 -1.08 -1.33 18.19
N SER A 46 -0.20 -0.41 17.77
CA SER A 46 -0.16 0.98 18.26
C SER A 46 -1.23 1.88 17.64
N ASP A 47 -1.75 1.52 16.47
CA ASP A 47 -2.82 2.24 15.79
C ASP A 47 -3.72 1.24 15.07
N PRO A 48 -4.89 0.90 15.65
CA PRO A 48 -5.83 -0.02 15.03
C PRO A 48 -6.32 0.43 13.64
N LYS A 49 -6.30 1.72 13.30
CA LYS A 49 -6.71 2.17 11.96
C LYS A 49 -5.62 1.94 10.91
N ARG A 50 -4.36 1.84 11.32
CA ARG A 50 -3.24 1.62 10.41
C ARG A 50 -3.15 0.17 9.97
N LEU A 51 -3.33 -0.05 8.66
CA LEU A 51 -3.21 -1.35 8.01
C LEU A 51 -2.09 -1.32 6.96
N TYR A 52 -1.46 -2.47 6.76
CA TYR A 52 -0.51 -2.70 5.67
C TYR A 52 -0.94 -3.91 4.85
N ALA A 53 -0.80 -3.85 3.54
CA ALA A 53 -1.09 -4.94 2.62
C ALA A 53 0.07 -5.13 1.63
N SER A 54 0.52 -6.38 1.45
CA SER A 54 1.55 -6.75 0.49
C SER A 54 0.91 -7.09 -0.86
N GLN A 55 0.57 -6.06 -1.62
CA GLN A 55 0.03 -6.21 -2.96
C GLN A 55 1.13 -6.69 -3.91
N SER A 56 0.83 -7.66 -4.77
CA SER A 56 1.77 -8.17 -5.76
C SER A 56 1.10 -8.34 -7.12
N GLY A 57 1.82 -8.00 -8.18
CA GLY A 57 1.39 -8.23 -9.56
C GLY A 57 2.55 -8.44 -10.51
N GLY A 58 2.25 -8.98 -11.69
CA GLY A 58 3.28 -9.39 -12.65
C GLY A 58 4.11 -8.26 -13.26
N TRP A 59 3.64 -7.01 -13.15
CA TRP A 59 4.32 -5.86 -13.76
C TRP A 59 5.28 -5.16 -12.79
N PHE A 60 4.80 -4.80 -11.60
CA PHE A 60 5.57 -4.01 -10.62
C PHE A 60 6.13 -4.85 -9.46
N GLY A 61 5.91 -6.16 -9.48
CA GLY A 61 6.29 -7.04 -8.37
C GLY A 61 5.47 -6.73 -7.11
N GLN A 62 6.10 -6.88 -5.94
CA GLN A 62 5.46 -6.65 -4.65
C GLN A 62 5.63 -5.18 -4.21
N LEU A 63 4.51 -4.55 -3.87
CA LEU A 63 4.44 -3.22 -3.28
C LEU A 63 3.80 -3.31 -1.89
N ILE A 64 4.22 -2.42 -0.98
CA ILE A 64 3.57 -2.26 0.32
C ILE A 64 2.56 -1.13 0.20
N GLN A 65 1.30 -1.46 0.46
CA GLN A 65 0.20 -0.50 0.57
C GLN A 65 -0.04 -0.22 2.05
N ARG A 66 -0.31 1.05 2.40
CA ARG A 66 -0.71 1.47 3.74
C ARG A 66 -2.07 2.13 3.69
N SER A 67 -2.89 1.84 4.70
CA SER A 67 -4.10 2.59 5.00
C SER A 67 -3.97 3.19 6.39
N ASP A 68 -4.42 4.43 6.54
CA ASP A 68 -4.46 5.15 7.82
C ASP A 68 -5.90 5.34 8.35
N ASP A 69 -6.90 4.81 7.65
CA ASP A 69 -8.33 5.00 7.95
C ASP A 69 -9.11 3.69 8.12
N GLY A 70 -8.40 2.61 8.43
CA GLY A 70 -8.98 1.29 8.67
C GLY A 70 -9.26 0.50 7.40
N GLY A 71 -8.63 0.84 6.28
CA GLY A 71 -8.73 0.12 5.01
C GLY A 71 -9.68 0.73 3.99
N LYS A 72 -10.15 1.97 4.20
CA LYS A 72 -11.04 2.66 3.25
C LYS A 72 -10.25 3.28 2.11
N THR A 73 -9.12 3.91 2.43
CA THR A 73 -8.16 4.45 1.46
C THR A 73 -6.79 3.83 1.64
N TRP A 74 -6.03 3.75 0.54
CA TRP A 74 -4.74 3.08 0.48
C TRP A 74 -3.75 3.88 -0.36
N GLU A 75 -2.50 3.91 0.07
CA GLU A 75 -1.38 4.53 -0.63
C GLU A 75 -0.15 3.62 -0.64
N THR A 76 0.66 3.73 -1.69
CA THR A 76 1.93 2.99 -1.79
C THR A 76 2.97 3.57 -0.85
N VAL A 77 3.68 2.72 -0.10
CA VAL A 77 4.77 3.13 0.79
C VAL A 77 6.11 2.97 0.09
N GLY A 78 6.94 4.01 0.15
CA GLY A 78 8.33 3.96 -0.33
C GLY A 78 8.47 3.81 -1.84
N ASN A 79 7.46 4.23 -2.62
CA ASN A 79 7.42 4.06 -4.07
C ASN A 79 7.77 5.37 -4.82
N GLU A 80 8.51 6.28 -4.19
CA GLU A 80 8.76 7.62 -4.71
C GLU A 80 9.95 7.68 -5.67
N PHE A 81 10.76 6.60 -5.78
CA PHE A 81 11.96 6.50 -6.62
C PHE A 81 12.79 7.79 -6.64
N THR A 82 12.93 8.43 -5.48
CA THR A 82 13.61 9.72 -5.38
C THR A 82 15.11 9.52 -5.54
N TYR A 83 15.73 10.42 -6.30
CA TYR A 83 17.19 10.55 -6.27
C TYR A 83 17.58 11.14 -4.93
N ASP A 84 18.45 10.43 -4.21
CA ASP A 84 19.10 10.97 -3.03
C ASP A 84 20.35 11.75 -3.46
N GLY A 85 20.36 13.06 -3.16
CA GLY A 85 21.48 13.97 -3.43
C GLY A 85 21.18 15.07 -4.46
N VAL A 86 22.20 15.91 -4.69
CA VAL A 86 22.14 16.98 -5.70
C VAL A 86 22.52 16.39 -7.06
N PRO A 87 21.69 16.54 -8.11
CA PRO A 87 22.05 16.09 -9.45
C PRO A 87 23.39 16.68 -9.90
N GLY A 88 24.25 15.83 -10.47
CA GLY A 88 25.50 16.28 -11.07
C GLY A 88 25.29 17.14 -12.31
N THR A 89 26.38 17.52 -12.97
CA THR A 89 26.34 18.25 -14.24
C THR A 89 26.64 17.35 -15.44
N HIS A 90 26.20 17.76 -16.62
CA HIS A 90 26.56 17.21 -17.92
C HIS A 90 27.06 18.30 -18.85
N GLN A 91 27.89 17.92 -19.84
CA GLN A 91 28.38 18.86 -20.82
C GLN A 91 27.35 19.08 -21.94
N TRP A 92 27.00 20.33 -22.20
CA TRP A 92 26.12 20.74 -23.29
C TRP A 92 26.87 20.81 -24.62
N TYR A 93 26.15 20.95 -25.75
CA TYR A 93 26.77 20.93 -27.08
C TYR A 93 27.76 22.10 -27.31
N ASP A 94 27.65 23.17 -26.53
CA ASP A 94 28.55 24.33 -26.55
C ASP A 94 29.74 24.19 -25.59
N GLY A 95 29.85 23.05 -24.90
CA GLY A 95 30.92 22.73 -23.97
C GLY A 95 30.69 23.20 -22.52
N SER A 96 29.61 23.93 -22.23
CA SER A 96 29.26 24.37 -20.87
C SER A 96 28.69 23.24 -20.01
N GLN A 97 28.77 23.36 -18.68
CA GLN A 97 28.24 22.36 -17.73
C GLN A 97 26.83 22.78 -17.27
N HIS A 98 25.85 21.89 -17.46
CA HIS A 98 24.45 22.10 -17.06
C HIS A 98 24.02 21.03 -16.05
N PRO A 99 23.20 21.36 -15.03
CA PRO A 99 22.62 20.35 -14.13
C PRO A 99 21.79 19.32 -14.90
N TRP A 100 21.71 18.09 -14.38
CA TRP A 100 20.68 17.15 -14.83
C TRP A 100 19.30 17.63 -14.33
N GLU A 101 18.33 17.73 -15.24
CA GLU A 101 16.91 17.95 -14.95
C GLU A 101 16.16 16.63 -15.24
N PHE A 102 15.34 16.17 -14.30
CA PHE A 102 14.57 14.92 -14.39
C PHE A 102 13.07 15.20 -14.33
#